data_AF-A0A8J6ENB6-F1
#
_entry.id   AF-A0A8J6ENB6-F1
#
_cell.length_a   1.000
_cell.length_b   1.000
_cell.length_c   1.000
_cell.angle_alpha   90.00
_cell.angle_beta   90.00
_cell.angle_gamma   90.00
#
_symmetry.space_group_name_H-M   'P 1'
#
loop_
_entity.id
_entity.type
_entity.pdbx_description
1 polymer ?
#
loop_
_entity_poly.entity_id
_entity_poly.type
_entity_poly.pdbx_seq_one_letter_code
_entity_poly.pdbx_strand_id
1 'polypeptide(L)'
;MAAYSDCAKKLSLPGWRIEQRYANKVLIGNWVEERKKGLLERHLLSHHGEPSSRHLVSQYDDHYIRCGNSTLPPLRSWDGNSMTWAPEKSDFPSTDPPTNFGLLQEKQKLWRNQVSEEPRSVYSASYRQPPPSALKTTRFGVAPRVLSSTMHPPNNTNKALDFKCQAYLQVPDNPVGRTNSNLIIKSTS
;
A
#
# COMPACT_ATOMS: atom_id res chain seq x y z
N MET A 1 55.36 7.46 -26.36
CA MET A 1 55.24 8.94 -26.40
C MET A 1 53.96 9.49 -25.75
N ALA A 2 53.36 8.84 -24.73
CA ALA A 2 52.10 9.31 -24.13
C ALA A 2 52.25 9.96 -22.73
N ALA A 3 53.44 9.92 -22.11
CA ALA A 3 53.61 10.35 -20.72
C ALA A 3 53.77 11.87 -20.52
N TYR A 4 54.03 12.64 -21.57
CA TYR A 4 54.33 14.07 -21.48
C TYR A 4 53.09 15.00 -21.59
N SER A 5 51.93 14.46 -21.98
CA SER A 5 50.72 15.27 -22.24
C SER A 5 49.84 15.55 -21.01
N ASP A 6 50.04 14.82 -19.92
CA ASP A 6 49.18 14.91 -18.74
C ASP A 6 49.66 15.97 -17.73
N CYS A 7 50.95 16.33 -17.74
CA CYS A 7 51.52 17.33 -16.83
C CYS A 7 51.03 18.76 -17.13
N ALA A 8 50.94 19.12 -18.42
CA ALA A 8 50.53 20.47 -18.85
C ALA A 8 49.07 20.81 -18.50
N LYS A 9 48.17 19.82 -18.48
CA LYS A 9 46.75 20.00 -18.13
C LYS A 9 46.51 20.20 -16.64
N LYS A 10 47.49 19.85 -15.79
CA LYS A 10 47.39 19.94 -14.33
C LYS A 10 47.57 21.37 -13.80
N LEU A 11 48.31 22.21 -14.54
CA LEU A 11 48.62 23.60 -14.16
C LEU A 11 47.49 24.59 -14.48
N SER A 12 46.48 24.19 -15.26
CA SER A 12 45.34 25.04 -15.63
C SER A 12 44.05 24.79 -14.83
N LEU A 13 44.09 23.88 -13.84
CA LEU A 13 42.95 23.58 -12.97
C LEU A 13 43.08 24.36 -11.65
N PRO A 14 41.99 24.93 -11.11
CA PRO A 14 42.04 25.57 -9.80
C PRO A 14 42.40 24.54 -8.72
N GLY A 15 43.24 24.92 -7.76
CA GLY A 15 43.94 23.99 -6.84
C GLY A 15 43.05 23.07 -6.00
N TRP A 16 41.77 23.39 -5.83
CA TRP A 16 40.78 22.54 -5.15
C TRP A 16 40.25 21.37 -6.00
N ARG A 17 40.66 21.28 -7.27
CA ARG A 17 40.17 20.29 -8.26
C ARG A 17 41.26 19.36 -8.80
N ILE A 18 42.35 19.18 -8.05
CA ILE A 18 43.46 18.30 -8.42
C ILE A 18 43.16 16.89 -7.90
N GLU A 19 42.47 16.08 -8.69
CA GLU A 19 42.33 14.65 -8.41
C GLU A 19 43.64 13.93 -8.74
N GLN A 20 44.26 13.28 -7.75
CA GLN A 20 45.41 12.41 -8.00
C GLN A 20 44.96 11.18 -8.78
N ARG A 21 45.50 11.00 -10.00
CA ARG A 21 45.30 9.80 -10.81
C ARG A 21 46.36 8.78 -10.48
N TYR A 22 45.92 7.58 -10.09
CA TYR A 22 46.77 6.45 -9.75
C TYR A 22 46.66 5.36 -10.82
N ALA A 23 47.69 4.53 -10.95
CA ALA A 23 47.64 3.36 -11.82
C ALA A 23 46.65 2.30 -11.26
N ASN A 24 46.08 1.46 -12.14
CA ASN A 24 45.04 0.44 -11.87
C ASN A 24 45.49 -0.71 -10.94
N LYS A 25 46.67 -0.60 -10.34
CA LYS A 25 47.19 -1.48 -9.28
C LYS A 25 46.99 -0.91 -7.88
N VAL A 26 46.69 0.38 -7.77
CA VAL A 26 46.47 1.07 -6.49
C VAL A 26 44.98 0.97 -6.15
N LEU A 27 44.67 0.48 -4.95
CA LEU A 27 43.31 0.25 -4.45
C LEU A 27 42.64 1.57 -4.02
N ILE A 28 42.52 2.54 -4.92
CA ILE A 28 41.95 3.88 -4.65
C ILE A 28 40.94 4.26 -5.72
N GLY A 29 39.86 4.95 -5.31
CA GLY A 29 38.85 5.49 -6.21
C GLY A 29 38.11 4.41 -6.99
N ASN A 30 38.01 4.60 -8.31
CA ASN A 30 37.28 3.71 -9.23
C ASN A 30 38.03 2.40 -9.57
N TRP A 31 38.98 1.95 -8.74
CA TRP A 31 39.81 0.77 -9.00
C TRP A 31 39.00 -0.48 -9.34
N VAL A 32 37.93 -0.75 -8.58
CA VAL A 32 37.05 -1.91 -8.81
C VAL A 32 36.36 -1.82 -10.17
N GLU A 33 35.77 -0.65 -10.48
CA GLU A 33 35.05 -0.38 -11.73
C GLU A 33 35.96 -0.56 -12.96
N GLU A 34 37.22 -0.12 -12.87
CA GLU A 34 38.17 -0.26 -13.97
C GLU A 34 38.58 -1.71 -14.22
N ARG A 35 38.62 -2.56 -13.19
CA ARG A 35 38.90 -4.00 -13.34
C ARG A 35 37.69 -4.82 -13.78
N LYS A 36 36.47 -4.39 -13.42
CA LYS A 36 35.22 -5.04 -13.84
C LYS A 36 35.01 -5.03 -15.36
N LYS A 37 35.64 -4.11 -16.10
CA LYS A 37 35.49 -3.99 -17.57
C LYS A 37 35.91 -5.23 -18.37
N GLY A 38 36.72 -6.13 -17.81
CA GLY A 38 37.18 -7.35 -18.48
C GLY A 38 37.07 -8.64 -17.67
N LEU A 39 36.61 -8.56 -16.42
CA LEU A 39 36.51 -9.70 -15.50
C LEU A 39 35.19 -9.63 -14.74
N LEU A 40 34.53 -10.78 -14.58
CA LEU A 40 33.33 -10.84 -13.76
C LEU A 40 33.67 -10.48 -12.30
N GLU A 41 32.81 -9.70 -11.64
CA GLU A 41 32.97 -9.25 -10.25
C GLU A 41 33.28 -10.39 -9.28
N ARG A 42 32.66 -11.56 -9.50
CA ARG A 42 32.90 -12.75 -8.66
C ARG A 42 34.38 -13.14 -8.61
N HIS A 43 35.14 -12.97 -9.67
CA HIS A 43 36.56 -13.33 -9.69
C HIS A 43 37.45 -12.27 -9.02
N LEU A 44 36.94 -11.04 -8.86
CA LEU A 44 37.66 -9.94 -8.24
C LEU A 44 37.44 -9.88 -6.73
N LEU A 45 36.21 -10.18 -6.28
CA LEU A 45 35.78 -9.97 -4.89
C LEU A 45 35.44 -11.26 -4.13
N SER A 46 35.39 -12.42 -4.78
CA SER A 46 35.16 -13.70 -4.06
C SER A 46 36.45 -14.22 -3.45
N HIS A 47 36.37 -14.71 -2.22
CA HIS A 47 37.55 -15.17 -1.46
C HIS A 47 37.71 -16.70 -1.43
N HIS A 48 36.62 -17.48 -1.42
CA HIS A 48 36.71 -18.95 -1.35
C HIS A 48 35.72 -19.66 -2.28
N GLY A 49 35.32 -18.99 -3.36
CA GLY A 49 34.28 -19.53 -4.26
C GLY A 49 32.92 -19.70 -3.57
N GLU A 50 32.69 -18.93 -2.51
CA GLU A 50 31.48 -19.06 -1.71
C GLU A 50 30.27 -18.57 -2.49
N PRO A 51 29.13 -19.29 -2.40
CA PRO A 51 27.90 -18.82 -3.01
C PRO A 51 27.44 -17.55 -2.30
N SER A 52 26.88 -16.60 -3.05
CA SER A 52 26.34 -15.36 -2.49
C SER A 52 25.24 -15.60 -1.44
N SER A 53 24.61 -16.78 -1.43
CA SER A 53 23.56 -17.17 -0.48
C SER A 53 24.09 -17.68 0.86
N ARG A 54 25.42 -17.79 1.05
CA ARG A 54 26.02 -18.39 2.25
C ARG A 54 25.72 -17.65 3.57
N HIS A 55 25.40 -16.35 3.50
CA HIS A 55 25.24 -15.48 4.67
C HIS A 55 23.88 -14.76 4.67
N LEU A 56 22.81 -15.44 4.25
CA LEU A 56 21.46 -14.85 4.24
C LEU A 56 20.81 -14.77 5.62
N VAL A 57 21.37 -15.49 6.60
CA VAL A 57 20.91 -15.52 7.98
C VAL A 57 21.88 -14.71 8.85
N SER A 58 21.32 -13.83 9.68
CA SER A 58 22.10 -13.04 10.64
C SER A 58 22.36 -13.84 11.91
N GLN A 59 23.46 -13.56 12.60
CA GLN A 59 23.75 -14.16 13.91
C GLN A 59 22.61 -13.94 14.93
N TYR A 60 21.89 -12.81 14.83
CA TYR A 60 20.72 -12.53 15.66
C TYR A 60 19.58 -13.53 15.40
N ASP A 61 19.25 -13.78 14.13
CA ASP A 61 18.22 -14.74 13.71
C ASP A 61 18.58 -16.17 14.17
N ASP A 62 19.84 -16.56 14.02
CA ASP A 62 20.36 -17.85 14.48
C ASP A 62 20.36 -18.02 16.01
N HIS A 63 20.51 -16.94 16.77
CA HIS A 63 20.59 -17.00 18.23
C HIS A 63 19.22 -16.95 18.91
N TYR A 64 18.27 -16.17 18.37
CA TYR A 64 17.02 -15.87 19.08
C TYR A 64 15.78 -16.47 18.42
N ILE A 65 15.77 -16.58 17.09
CA ILE A 65 14.58 -17.01 16.33
C ILE A 65 14.65 -18.51 16.05
N ARG A 66 15.83 -18.99 15.64
CA ARG A 66 16.09 -20.38 15.26
C ARG A 66 16.50 -21.27 16.44
N CYS A 67 15.93 -21.03 17.63
CA CYS A 67 16.20 -21.78 18.85
C CYS A 67 15.78 -23.26 18.72
N GLY A 68 16.63 -24.06 18.06
CA GLY A 68 16.61 -25.52 18.03
C GLY A 68 18.00 -26.02 18.42
N ASN A 69 18.04 -27.19 19.06
CA ASN A 69 19.22 -27.81 19.69
C ASN A 69 20.52 -27.52 18.93
N SER A 70 21.18 -26.49 19.39
CA SER A 70 22.47 -26.04 18.92
C SER A 70 23.46 -27.12 19.36
N THR A 71 23.71 -28.14 18.52
CA THR A 71 24.94 -28.95 18.58
C THR A 71 26.10 -28.10 18.10
N LEU A 72 26.20 -26.89 18.66
CA LEU A 72 27.19 -25.91 18.30
C LEU A 72 28.33 -26.08 19.29
N PRO A 73 29.57 -26.01 18.82
CA PRO A 73 30.71 -26.20 19.69
C PRO A 73 30.65 -25.17 20.83
N PRO A 74 31.19 -25.52 22.01
CA PRO A 74 31.29 -24.58 23.13
C PRO A 74 32.05 -23.31 22.71
N LEU A 75 32.07 -22.30 23.60
CA LEU A 75 32.92 -21.11 23.46
C LEU A 75 34.32 -21.48 22.96
N ARG A 76 34.93 -20.58 22.18
CA ARG A 76 36.27 -20.79 21.61
C ARG A 76 37.22 -21.44 22.61
N SER A 77 37.89 -22.50 22.19
CA SER A 77 38.94 -23.14 22.98
C SER A 77 40.29 -22.90 22.31
N TRP A 78 41.35 -22.80 23.10
CA TRP A 78 42.71 -22.75 22.57
C TRP A 78 43.18 -24.18 22.28
N ASP A 79 43.57 -24.46 21.05
CA ASP A 79 44.23 -25.71 20.70
C ASP A 79 45.75 -25.55 20.80
N GLY A 80 46.33 -26.18 21.82
CA GLY A 80 47.76 -26.13 22.09
C GLY A 80 48.62 -26.80 21.01
N ASN A 81 48.06 -27.73 20.23
CA ASN A 81 48.80 -28.47 19.21
C ASN A 81 48.92 -27.67 17.90
N SER A 82 47.83 -27.03 17.47
CA SER A 82 47.84 -26.16 16.29
C SER A 82 48.27 -24.72 16.60
N MET A 83 48.33 -24.36 17.89
CA MET A 83 48.61 -22.99 18.35
C MET A 83 47.59 -21.98 17.78
N THR A 84 46.32 -22.40 17.66
CA THR A 84 45.23 -21.57 17.15
C THR A 84 43.99 -21.64 18.04
N TRP A 85 43.14 -20.63 17.94
CA TRP A 85 41.80 -20.67 18.53
C TRP A 85 40.92 -21.59 17.69
N ALA A 86 40.30 -22.59 18.33
CA ALA A 86 39.30 -23.42 17.69
C ALA A 86 38.10 -22.57 17.27
N PRO A 87 37.53 -22.81 16.07
CA PRO A 87 36.45 -21.98 15.56
C PRO A 87 35.20 -22.03 16.46
N GLU A 88 34.58 -20.87 16.66
CA GLU A 88 33.35 -20.71 17.43
C GLU A 88 32.13 -20.99 16.55
N LYS A 89 30.95 -21.13 17.17
CA LYS A 89 29.64 -21.11 16.48
C LYS A 89 29.55 -19.99 15.41
N SER A 90 30.06 -18.80 15.70
CA SER A 90 30.01 -17.64 14.80
C SER A 90 30.84 -17.83 13.52
N ASP A 91 31.80 -18.75 13.52
CA ASP A 91 32.65 -19.05 12.36
C ASP A 91 31.98 -20.03 11.38
N PHE A 92 30.89 -20.68 11.80
CA PHE A 92 30.09 -21.57 10.98
C PHE A 92 28.74 -20.91 10.62
N PRO A 93 28.68 -20.12 9.54
CA PRO A 93 27.43 -19.49 9.13
C PRO A 93 26.38 -20.54 8.79
N SER A 94 25.14 -20.30 9.22
CA SER A 94 24.02 -21.18 8.86
C SER A 94 23.79 -21.14 7.34
N THR A 95 23.77 -22.32 6.72
CA THR A 95 23.54 -22.47 5.27
C THR A 95 22.05 -22.53 4.94
N ASP A 96 21.20 -22.53 5.97
CA ASP A 96 19.76 -22.62 5.83
C ASP A 96 19.18 -21.40 5.09
N PRO A 97 18.06 -21.57 4.38
CA PRO A 97 17.38 -20.44 3.77
C PRO A 97 16.95 -19.43 4.86
N PRO A 98 16.91 -18.13 4.53
CA PRO A 98 16.59 -17.07 5.49
C PRO A 98 15.19 -17.23 6.10
N THR A 99 15.01 -16.74 7.34
CA THR A 99 13.70 -16.82 8.00
C THR A 99 12.76 -15.85 7.32
N ASN A 100 11.91 -16.40 6.47
CA ASN A 100 10.93 -15.63 5.72
C ASN A 100 9.61 -15.72 6.47
N PHE A 101 9.37 -14.76 7.37
CA PHE A 101 8.17 -14.61 8.22
C PHE A 101 6.87 -14.35 7.42
N GLY A 102 6.70 -14.93 6.23
CA GLY A 102 5.59 -14.62 5.33
C GLY A 102 5.77 -13.33 4.51
N LEU A 103 6.84 -12.57 4.76
CA LEU A 103 7.10 -11.24 4.18
C LEU A 103 7.16 -11.26 2.65
N LEU A 104 7.81 -12.27 2.08
CA LEU A 104 7.89 -12.44 0.63
C LEU A 104 6.52 -12.68 0.02
N GLN A 105 5.70 -13.54 0.65
CA GLN A 105 4.36 -13.87 0.18
C GLN A 105 3.46 -12.63 0.24
N GLU A 106 3.56 -11.86 1.32
CA GLU A 106 2.82 -10.61 1.49
C GLU A 106 3.22 -9.56 0.44
N LYS A 107 4.53 -9.35 0.22
CA LYS A 107 5.01 -8.43 -0.82
C LYS A 107 4.58 -8.86 -2.22
N GLN A 108 4.67 -10.14 -2.54
CA GLN A 108 4.18 -10.65 -3.82
C GLN A 108 2.68 -10.39 -4.02
N LYS A 109 1.86 -10.54 -2.97
CA LYS A 109 0.43 -10.21 -3.01
C LYS A 109 0.21 -8.72 -3.28
N LEU A 110 0.94 -7.85 -2.57
CA LEU A 110 0.86 -6.40 -2.76
C LEU A 110 1.23 -5.99 -4.19
N TRP A 111 2.33 -6.51 -4.74
CA TRP A 111 2.76 -6.19 -6.11
C TRP A 111 1.78 -6.69 -7.17
N ARG A 112 1.19 -7.88 -6.99
CA ARG A 112 0.14 -8.37 -7.89
C ARG A 112 -1.08 -7.45 -7.88
N ASN A 113 -1.48 -6.95 -6.71
CA ASN A 113 -2.63 -6.06 -6.58
C ASN A 113 -2.35 -4.67 -7.18
N GLN A 114 -1.12 -4.17 -7.07
CA GLN A 114 -0.73 -2.83 -7.53
C GLN A 114 -0.83 -2.64 -9.05
N VAL A 115 -0.72 -3.72 -9.83
CA VAL A 115 -0.82 -3.68 -11.30
C VAL A 115 -2.28 -3.63 -11.79
N SER A 116 -3.25 -3.98 -10.93
CA SER A 116 -4.63 -4.25 -11.35
C SER A 116 -5.64 -3.11 -11.13
N GLU A 117 -5.27 -2.00 -10.50
CA GLU A 117 -6.23 -0.93 -10.18
C GLU A 117 -6.20 0.22 -11.20
N GLU A 118 -7.34 0.50 -11.84
CA GLU A 118 -7.59 1.78 -12.50
C GLU A 118 -7.38 2.92 -11.49
N PRO A 119 -6.87 4.11 -11.89
CA PRO A 119 -6.59 5.20 -10.98
C PRO A 119 -7.88 5.77 -10.37
N ARG A 120 -8.33 5.18 -9.26
CA ARG A 120 -9.45 5.64 -8.46
C ARG A 120 -8.93 6.54 -7.35
N SER A 121 -9.65 7.63 -7.10
CA SER A 121 -9.39 8.45 -5.92
C SER A 121 -9.62 7.63 -4.63
N VAL A 122 -8.89 7.95 -3.56
CA VAL A 122 -9.09 7.34 -2.23
C VAL A 122 -10.55 7.48 -1.78
N TYR A 123 -11.18 8.62 -2.08
CA TYR A 123 -12.59 8.87 -1.81
C TYR A 123 -13.48 7.85 -2.55
N SER A 124 -13.31 7.69 -3.86
CA SER A 124 -14.12 6.74 -4.64
C SER A 124 -13.92 5.27 -4.24
N ALA A 125 -12.72 4.89 -3.79
CA ALA A 125 -12.45 3.52 -3.35
C ALA A 125 -13.02 3.20 -1.95
N SER A 126 -13.04 4.19 -1.05
CA SER A 126 -13.50 4.02 0.33
C SER A 126 -14.99 4.33 0.55
N TYR A 127 -15.62 5.08 -0.35
CA TYR A 127 -17.02 5.47 -0.23
C TYR A 127 -17.96 4.25 -0.38
N ARG A 128 -18.63 3.88 0.71
CA ARG A 128 -19.70 2.87 0.69
C ARG A 128 -20.98 3.52 0.18
N GLN A 129 -21.50 3.07 -0.95
CA GLN A 129 -22.79 3.57 -1.45
C GLN A 129 -23.91 3.26 -0.44
N PRO A 130 -24.68 4.26 0.00
CA PRO A 130 -25.80 4.02 0.90
C PRO A 130 -26.89 3.21 0.18
N PRO A 131 -27.71 2.44 0.92
CA PRO A 131 -28.81 1.71 0.31
C PRO A 131 -29.78 2.68 -0.38
N PRO A 132 -30.43 2.30 -1.50
CA PRO A 132 -31.32 3.18 -2.24
C PRO A 132 -32.46 3.76 -1.40
N SER A 133 -32.86 3.08 -0.31
CA SER A 133 -33.86 3.56 0.64
C SER A 133 -33.44 4.85 1.36
N ALA A 134 -32.15 5.03 1.66
CA ALA A 134 -31.64 6.25 2.28
C ALA A 134 -31.71 7.47 1.33
N LEU A 135 -31.70 7.21 0.02
CA LEU A 135 -31.87 8.24 -1.01
C LEU A 135 -33.36 8.58 -1.25
N LYS A 136 -34.30 7.84 -0.66
CA LYS A 136 -35.73 8.16 -0.74
C LYS A 136 -36.07 9.24 0.26
N THR A 137 -36.25 10.46 -0.21
CA THR A 137 -36.93 11.49 0.57
C THR A 137 -38.40 11.10 0.72
N THR A 138 -38.84 10.85 1.96
CA THR A 138 -40.26 10.69 2.28
C THR A 138 -40.99 12.00 1.97
N ARG A 139 -41.70 12.04 0.85
CA ARG A 139 -42.71 13.07 0.63
C ARG A 139 -43.87 12.72 1.56
N PHE A 140 -43.97 13.37 2.71
CA PHE A 140 -45.20 13.36 3.50
C PHE A 140 -46.33 13.75 2.55
N GLY A 141 -47.31 12.86 2.41
CA GLY A 141 -48.36 12.99 1.42
C GLY A 141 -48.92 14.40 1.48
N VAL A 142 -48.71 15.17 0.41
CA VAL A 142 -49.50 16.38 0.20
C VAL A 142 -50.94 15.91 0.25
N ALA A 143 -51.76 16.50 1.12
CA ALA A 143 -53.18 16.17 1.19
C ALA A 143 -53.72 16.14 -0.26
N PRO A 144 -54.55 15.15 -0.65
CA PRO A 144 -55.18 15.13 -1.96
C PRO A 144 -55.66 16.54 -2.28
N ARG A 145 -55.49 17.04 -3.51
CA ARG A 145 -55.95 18.39 -3.87
C ARG A 145 -57.42 18.62 -3.50
N VAL A 146 -58.19 17.53 -3.51
CA VAL A 146 -59.61 17.42 -3.09
C VAL A 146 -59.81 17.39 -1.57
N LEU A 147 -58.78 17.55 -0.74
CA LEU A 147 -58.83 17.71 0.73
C LEU A 147 -58.00 18.93 1.18
N SER A 148 -57.38 19.63 0.24
CA SER A 148 -56.56 20.81 0.50
C SER A 148 -57.45 22.03 0.54
N SER A 149 -57.57 22.68 1.70
CA SER A 149 -58.35 23.90 1.87
C SER A 149 -57.99 25.01 0.88
N THR A 150 -56.73 25.05 0.42
CA THR A 150 -56.23 25.99 -0.58
C THR A 150 -56.43 25.57 -2.03
N MET A 151 -56.60 24.28 -2.33
CA MET A 151 -56.75 23.76 -3.71
C MET A 151 -58.12 23.13 -4.01
N HIS A 152 -59.07 23.21 -3.07
CA HIS A 152 -60.44 22.75 -3.26
C HIS A 152 -61.17 23.57 -4.35
N PRO A 153 -61.72 22.94 -5.41
CA PRO A 153 -62.43 23.64 -6.48
C PRO A 153 -63.57 24.59 -6.03
N PRO A 154 -64.36 24.27 -4.98
CA PRO A 154 -65.38 25.18 -4.44
C PRO A 154 -64.83 26.49 -3.87
N ASN A 155 -63.61 26.46 -3.33
CA ASN A 155 -62.95 27.63 -2.73
C ASN A 155 -62.38 28.60 -3.78
N ASN A 156 -62.25 28.15 -5.03
CA ASN A 156 -61.82 28.97 -6.17
C ASN A 156 -62.99 29.63 -6.92
N THR A 157 -64.13 29.82 -6.26
CA THR A 157 -65.27 30.53 -6.85
C THR A 157 -65.23 32.01 -6.51
N ASN A 158 -65.22 32.88 -7.53
CA ASN A 158 -65.12 34.34 -7.40
C ASN A 158 -66.35 35.02 -6.72
N LYS A 159 -67.29 34.24 -6.18
CA LYS A 159 -68.57 34.74 -5.64
C LYS A 159 -68.54 35.08 -4.15
N ALA A 160 -67.50 34.68 -3.42
CA ALA A 160 -67.34 35.00 -2.00
C ALA A 160 -66.09 35.88 -1.80
N LEU A 161 -66.24 37.18 -2.04
CA LEU A 161 -65.17 38.17 -1.89
C LEU A 161 -64.83 38.47 -0.42
N ASP A 162 -65.73 38.15 0.50
CA ASP A 162 -65.63 38.53 1.91
C ASP A 162 -64.65 37.68 2.73
N PHE A 163 -64.21 36.53 2.19
CA PHE A 163 -63.36 35.56 2.90
C PHE A 163 -61.91 35.48 2.41
N LYS A 164 -61.47 36.34 1.48
CA LYS A 164 -60.12 36.25 0.87
C LYS A 164 -58.95 36.34 1.87
N CYS A 165 -59.19 36.84 3.08
CA CYS A 165 -58.18 36.99 4.12
C CYS A 165 -58.54 36.27 5.45
N GLN A 166 -59.59 35.44 5.48
CA GLN A 166 -59.94 34.66 6.66
C GLN A 166 -59.63 33.18 6.43
N ALA A 167 -58.89 32.57 7.36
CA ALA A 167 -58.61 31.14 7.35
C ALA A 167 -59.90 30.37 7.71
N TYR A 168 -60.73 30.07 6.71
CA TYR A 168 -61.92 29.25 6.92
C TYR A 168 -61.51 27.76 6.92
N LEU A 169 -61.34 27.18 8.10
CA LEU A 169 -61.20 25.73 8.25
C LEU A 169 -62.58 25.10 8.05
N GLN A 170 -62.92 24.73 6.81
CA GLN A 170 -64.06 23.85 6.59
C GLN A 170 -63.70 22.47 7.14
N VAL A 171 -64.37 22.08 8.22
CA VAL A 171 -64.44 20.68 8.63
C VAL A 171 -65.14 19.94 7.48
N PRO A 172 -64.63 18.79 7.00
CA PRO A 172 -65.33 18.03 5.97
C PRO A 172 -66.72 17.67 6.50
N ASP A 173 -67.77 18.17 5.85
CA ASP A 173 -69.13 17.73 6.17
C ASP A 173 -69.25 16.22 5.88
N ASN A 174 -70.07 15.58 6.73
CA ASN A 174 -70.37 14.15 6.88
C ASN A 174 -69.76 13.16 5.87
N PRO A 175 -69.24 12.00 6.36
CA PRO A 175 -68.51 11.06 5.53
C PRO A 175 -69.32 10.62 4.31
N VAL A 176 -68.77 10.90 3.12
CA VAL A 176 -69.25 10.34 1.85
C VAL A 176 -69.28 8.82 2.00
N GLY A 177 -70.45 8.23 1.74
CA GLY A 177 -70.69 6.79 1.89
C GLY A 177 -69.59 5.96 1.21
N ARG A 178 -69.14 4.91 1.91
CA ARG A 178 -68.10 3.98 1.46
C ARG A 178 -68.32 3.56 0.00
N THR A 179 -67.51 4.09 -0.92
CA THR A 179 -67.35 3.49 -2.24
C THR A 179 -66.44 2.28 -2.07
N ASN A 180 -67.00 1.09 -2.22
CA ASN A 180 -66.27 -0.18 -2.19
C ASN A 180 -65.21 -0.22 -3.30
N SER A 181 -63.98 0.19 -3.01
CA SER A 181 -62.84 -0.12 -3.85
C SER A 181 -62.45 -1.58 -3.61
N ASN A 182 -62.95 -2.48 -4.45
CA ASN A 182 -62.57 -3.88 -4.46
C ASN A 182 -61.07 -4.01 -4.77
N LEU A 183 -60.25 -4.21 -3.73
CA LEU A 183 -58.87 -4.64 -3.88
C LEU A 183 -58.87 -6.15 -4.10
N ILE A 184 -58.69 -6.56 -5.36
CA ILE A 184 -58.48 -7.96 -5.74
C ILE A 184 -57.09 -8.37 -5.25
N ILE A 185 -57.03 -9.10 -4.14
CA ILE A 185 -55.82 -9.80 -3.69
C ILE A 185 -55.79 -11.14 -4.43
N LYS A 186 -54.90 -11.28 -5.41
CA LYS A 186 -54.60 -12.58 -6.03
C LYS A 186 -53.63 -13.33 -5.11
N SER A 187 -54.11 -14.34 -4.39
CA SER A 187 -53.25 -15.34 -3.76
C SER A 187 -52.83 -16.37 -4.82
N THR A 188 -51.54 -16.43 -5.14
CA THR A 188 -50.96 -17.53 -5.92
C THR A 188 -50.51 -18.63 -4.96
N SER A 189 -51.03 -19.84 -5.15
CA SER A 189 -50.51 -21.11 -4.63
C SER A 189 -49.33 -21.60 -5.46
#